data_AF-A0A964AIN8-F1
#
_entry.id   AF-A0A964AIN8-F1
#
_cell.length_a   1.000
_cell.length_b   1.000
_cell.length_c   1.000
_cell.angle_alpha   90.00
_cell.angle_beta   90.00
_cell.angle_gamma   90.00
#
_symmetry.space_group_name_H-M   'P 1'
#
loop_
_entity.id
_entity.type
_entity.pdbx_description
1 polymer ?
#
loop_
_entity_poly.entity_id
_entity_poly.type
_entity_poly.pdbx_seq_one_letter_code
_entity_poly.pdbx_strand_id
1 'polypeptide(L)'
;MRPERGTWLVLLVIVGVAGARLLTAPEPALLAWPGGEVYGHAWVQWWHGLALPAWPDTPPLAEVHRWVVMDPLPTALAGALGRLCGWTFAWNALVIGAIALAFAGGAALARRLQGAPLVGGAVMATAPIFLGSLASGLTEDAALGLVPLSAAFLLGPSLGAAALGGALLGLTAWCGLYLAWFGALLAVFLGLTELLAAARGGGLPRALGRWGLAAAVAILLAAPALRPHLDRVSGGHRAGAVTEQVEPAWKVNPWRGADLAAFVAPGQAPLQGDELLRLHPTYLGWIALALALAGGRSRWWLVLLGAALMAPGQHLRLAGEPLGVENPVAVWAWRVLPFSDLINHHARWMLLGQVALAVLAARGARSVIHRVIHTRPPDQNRIGTPGMIESALPLAIALGTTVEIATLSPAPFPLPLTPAAVDPLWSLVPPGEGALLPVPAGGPGVHFQRPLYEQRAHGRPLLVNPNRPGPPPGLGPLGAWLAGLGHPGQPPAPEADLSPLKRAGVSVIVARAPTHTRAEEVLGPPWRETPGGAIWLLEDPP
;
A
#
# COMPACT_ATOMS: atom_id res chain seq x y z
N MET A 1 -22.38 -11.89 -17.01
CA MET A 1 -22.47 -12.75 -15.80
C MET A 1 -23.22 -11.97 -14.74
N ARG A 2 -24.33 -12.49 -14.18
CA ARG A 2 -25.01 -11.82 -13.06
C ARG A 2 -24.30 -12.24 -11.76
N PRO A 3 -23.71 -11.32 -10.99
CA PRO A 3 -23.20 -11.63 -9.66
C PRO A 3 -24.33 -12.21 -8.80
N GLU A 4 -24.02 -13.26 -8.03
CA GLU A 4 -24.95 -13.83 -7.06
C GLU A 4 -25.24 -12.78 -5.97
N ARG A 5 -26.47 -12.70 -5.48
CA ARG A 5 -26.87 -11.70 -4.47
C ARG A 5 -25.93 -11.69 -3.24
N GLY A 6 -25.43 -12.85 -2.83
CA GLY A 6 -24.47 -12.99 -1.74
C GLY A 6 -23.11 -12.31 -1.99
N THR A 7 -22.70 -12.15 -3.25
CA THR A 7 -21.42 -11.50 -3.63
C THR A 7 -21.42 -10.03 -3.28
N TRP A 8 -22.50 -9.33 -3.61
CA TRP A 8 -22.65 -7.94 -3.24
C TRP A 8 -22.75 -7.74 -1.73
N LEU A 9 -23.46 -8.62 -1.03
CA LEU A 9 -23.57 -8.52 0.42
C LEU A 9 -22.21 -8.62 1.12
N VAL A 10 -21.38 -9.62 0.79
CA VAL A 10 -20.05 -9.78 1.39
C VAL A 10 -19.15 -8.58 1.05
N LEU A 11 -19.14 -8.15 -0.22
CA LEU A 11 -18.36 -7.00 -0.63
C LEU A 11 -18.79 -5.73 0.13
N LEU A 12 -20.10 -5.48 0.24
CA LEU A 12 -20.65 -4.35 0.98
C LEU A 12 -20.30 -4.41 2.47
N VAL A 13 -20.32 -5.59 3.08
CA VAL A 13 -19.87 -5.78 4.48
C VAL A 13 -18.38 -5.47 4.61
N ILE A 14 -17.52 -6.02 3.74
CA ILE A 14 -16.06 -5.79 3.81
C ILE A 14 -15.75 -4.30 3.60
N VAL A 15 -16.30 -3.68 2.55
CA VAL A 15 -16.11 -2.25 2.26
C VAL A 15 -16.71 -1.38 3.37
N GLY A 16 -17.89 -1.73 3.87
CA GLY A 16 -18.57 -1.03 4.96
C GLY A 16 -17.76 -1.08 6.25
N VAL A 17 -17.22 -2.25 6.61
CA VAL A 17 -16.32 -2.41 7.77
C VAL A 17 -15.02 -1.64 7.55
N ALA A 18 -14.41 -1.73 6.36
CA ALA A 18 -13.18 -1.01 6.04
C ALA A 18 -13.31 0.50 6.25
N GLY A 19 -14.42 1.07 5.77
CA GLY A 19 -14.73 2.50 5.84
C GLY A 19 -15.53 2.93 7.06
N ALA A 20 -15.91 2.02 7.98
CA ALA A 20 -16.85 2.30 9.05
C ALA A 20 -16.46 3.51 9.90
N ARG A 21 -15.15 3.68 10.14
CA ARG A 21 -14.64 4.80 10.95
C ARG A 21 -14.92 6.18 10.34
N LEU A 22 -15.04 6.28 9.01
CA LEU A 22 -15.38 7.55 8.34
C LEU A 22 -16.75 8.07 8.77
N LEU A 23 -17.69 7.18 9.09
CA LEU A 23 -19.05 7.55 9.52
C LEU A 23 -19.07 8.20 10.91
N THR A 24 -18.01 7.99 11.70
CA THR A 24 -17.88 8.49 13.08
C THR A 24 -16.79 9.55 13.20
N ALA A 25 -16.16 9.97 12.10
CA ALA A 25 -15.08 10.94 12.13
C ALA A 25 -15.65 12.35 12.41
N PRO A 26 -15.16 13.07 13.44
CA PRO A 26 -15.64 14.41 13.75
C PRO A 26 -15.20 15.46 12.71
N GLU A 27 -14.15 15.15 11.94
CA GLU A 27 -13.54 16.01 10.94
C GLU A 27 -13.21 15.20 9.68
N PRO A 28 -12.95 15.86 8.52
CA PRO A 28 -12.46 15.19 7.33
C PRO A 28 -11.23 14.33 7.63
N ALA A 29 -11.27 13.07 7.20
CA ALA A 29 -10.20 12.09 7.46
C ALA A 29 -9.89 11.24 6.23
N LEU A 30 -8.63 10.79 6.16
CA LEU A 30 -8.12 9.84 5.17
C LEU A 30 -8.09 8.44 5.77
N LEU A 31 -8.53 7.43 5.04
CA LEU A 31 -8.39 6.02 5.40
C LEU A 31 -6.91 5.61 5.31
N ALA A 32 -6.19 5.76 6.43
CA ALA A 32 -4.81 5.37 6.63
C ALA A 32 -4.41 5.58 8.10
N TRP A 33 -3.23 5.11 8.47
CA TRP A 33 -2.64 5.28 9.79
C TRP A 33 -1.96 6.66 9.86
N PRO A 34 -2.13 7.42 10.96
CA PRO A 34 -1.55 8.76 11.09
C PRO A 34 -0.04 8.83 10.92
N GLY A 35 0.69 7.79 11.34
CA GLY A 35 2.14 7.64 11.17
C GLY A 35 2.58 6.93 9.87
N GLY A 36 1.68 6.76 8.89
CA GLY A 36 1.99 6.15 7.59
C GLY A 36 2.40 7.17 6.53
N GLU A 37 2.60 6.74 5.29
CA GLU A 37 2.99 7.58 4.14
C GLU A 37 1.83 8.30 3.44
N VAL A 38 0.67 8.30 4.08
CA VAL A 38 -0.58 8.85 3.53
C VAL A 38 -0.44 10.30 3.06
N TYR A 39 0.19 11.17 3.86
CA TYR A 39 0.30 12.58 3.51
C TYR A 39 1.16 12.80 2.26
N GLY A 40 2.27 12.07 2.13
CA GLY A 40 3.13 12.14 0.95
C GLY A 40 2.40 11.70 -0.31
N HIS A 41 1.73 10.54 -0.28
CA HIS A 41 0.98 10.04 -1.44
C HIS A 41 -0.23 10.93 -1.78
N ALA A 42 -0.98 11.40 -0.79
CA ALA A 42 -2.12 12.29 -1.00
C ALA A 42 -1.68 13.66 -1.57
N TRP A 43 -0.51 14.17 -1.16
CA TRP A 43 0.09 15.37 -1.75
C TRP A 43 0.45 15.17 -3.22
N VAL A 44 1.10 14.04 -3.58
CA VAL A 44 1.42 13.74 -4.99
C VAL A 44 0.17 13.67 -5.86
N GLN A 45 -0.92 13.09 -5.34
CA GLN A 45 -2.22 13.04 -6.03
C GLN A 45 -2.81 14.43 -6.26
N TRP A 46 -2.75 15.31 -5.25
CA TRP A 46 -3.19 16.70 -5.40
C TRP A 46 -2.36 17.45 -6.44
N TRP A 47 -1.02 17.37 -6.34
CA TRP A 47 -0.10 18.02 -7.27
C TRP A 47 -0.33 17.55 -8.72
N HIS A 48 -0.47 16.24 -8.91
CA HIS A 48 -0.84 15.69 -10.20
C HIS A 48 -2.19 16.21 -10.68
N GLY A 49 -3.20 16.22 -9.79
CA GLY A 49 -4.51 16.77 -10.07
C GLY A 49 -4.45 18.22 -10.58
N LEU A 50 -3.62 19.07 -9.98
CA LEU A 50 -3.43 20.45 -10.45
C LEU A 50 -2.80 20.52 -11.85
N ALA A 51 -1.88 19.61 -12.17
CA ALA A 51 -1.20 19.58 -13.47
C ALA A 51 -2.07 19.05 -14.62
N LEU A 52 -3.15 18.30 -14.33
CA LEU A 52 -4.01 17.73 -15.38
C LEU A 52 -4.53 18.80 -16.34
N PRO A 53 -4.54 18.53 -17.67
CA PRO A 53 -4.28 17.23 -18.31
C PRO A 53 -2.80 16.93 -18.59
N ALA A 54 -1.87 17.82 -18.24
CA ALA A 54 -0.45 17.60 -18.44
C ALA A 54 0.13 16.61 -17.41
N TRP A 55 1.25 15.98 -17.76
CA TRP A 55 2.04 15.23 -16.79
C TRP A 55 2.89 16.20 -15.96
N PRO A 56 2.90 16.09 -14.64
CA PRO A 56 3.64 17.04 -13.81
C PRO A 56 5.16 16.75 -13.86
N ASP A 57 5.96 17.80 -14.09
CA ASP A 57 7.42 17.68 -14.23
C ASP A 57 8.20 18.20 -13.00
N THR A 58 7.77 19.32 -12.41
CA THR A 58 8.43 19.95 -11.24
C THR A 58 7.46 20.05 -10.07
N PRO A 59 7.77 19.44 -8.91
CA PRO A 59 6.93 19.59 -7.74
C PRO A 59 7.02 21.02 -7.21
N PRO A 60 6.01 21.50 -6.47
CA PRO A 60 6.10 22.75 -5.74
C PRO A 60 7.03 22.59 -4.52
N LEU A 61 8.28 22.23 -4.71
CA LEU A 61 9.30 22.07 -3.66
C LEU A 61 10.52 22.90 -4.04
N ALA A 62 11.09 23.60 -3.07
CA ALA A 62 12.15 24.58 -3.33
C ALA A 62 13.45 23.95 -3.84
N GLU A 63 13.83 22.78 -3.33
CA GLU A 63 15.10 22.11 -3.67
C GLU A 63 14.94 20.89 -4.58
N VAL A 64 13.71 20.51 -4.93
CA VAL A 64 13.44 19.31 -5.72
C VAL A 64 13.01 19.72 -7.12
N HIS A 65 13.99 19.78 -8.02
CA HIS A 65 13.74 20.20 -9.41
C HIS A 65 13.15 19.10 -10.30
N ARG A 66 13.20 17.84 -9.86
CA ARG A 66 12.55 16.69 -10.50
C ARG A 66 11.97 15.74 -9.46
N TRP A 67 10.70 15.40 -9.61
CA TRP A 67 10.03 14.40 -8.78
C TRP A 67 9.27 13.43 -9.66
N VAL A 68 9.54 12.13 -9.49
CA VAL A 68 8.84 11.10 -10.25
C VAL A 68 7.47 10.89 -9.62
N VAL A 69 6.42 10.99 -10.43
CA VAL A 69 5.07 10.58 -10.03
C VAL A 69 5.10 9.11 -9.65
N MET A 70 4.97 8.84 -8.36
CA MET A 70 4.83 7.48 -7.85
C MET A 70 3.47 6.92 -8.26
N ASP A 71 3.44 5.62 -8.52
CA ASP A 71 2.24 4.83 -8.79
C ASP A 71 1.31 5.54 -9.79
N PRO A 72 1.77 5.74 -11.04
CA PRO A 72 1.17 6.75 -11.90
C PRO A 72 -0.32 6.57 -12.19
N LEU A 73 -0.80 5.33 -12.31
CA LEU A 73 -2.22 5.06 -12.55
C LEU A 73 -3.10 5.37 -11.32
N PRO A 74 -2.85 4.81 -10.12
CA PRO A 74 -3.54 5.23 -8.90
C PRO A 74 -3.52 6.74 -8.68
N THR A 75 -2.36 7.37 -8.90
CA THR A 75 -2.18 8.80 -8.72
C THR A 75 -3.01 9.63 -9.70
N ALA A 76 -3.01 9.29 -10.99
CA ALA A 76 -3.81 9.99 -12.00
C ALA A 76 -5.31 9.85 -11.73
N LEU A 77 -5.78 8.66 -11.33
CA LEU A 77 -7.18 8.41 -11.00
C LEU A 77 -7.63 9.24 -9.79
N ALA A 78 -6.85 9.22 -8.70
CA ALA A 78 -7.16 9.99 -7.51
C ALA A 78 -7.01 11.50 -7.73
N GLY A 79 -6.02 11.93 -8.52
CA GLY A 79 -5.85 13.33 -8.89
C GLY A 79 -7.02 13.87 -9.70
N ALA A 80 -7.49 13.12 -10.71
CA ALA A 80 -8.67 13.49 -11.50
C ALA A 80 -9.94 13.53 -10.65
N LEU A 81 -10.18 12.49 -9.84
CA LEU A 81 -11.34 12.44 -8.95
C LEU A 81 -11.29 13.55 -7.88
N GLY A 82 -10.09 13.89 -7.41
CA GLY A 82 -9.87 14.92 -6.40
C GLY A 82 -10.24 16.31 -6.89
N ARG A 83 -10.00 16.63 -8.17
CA ARG A 83 -10.49 17.88 -8.78
C ARG A 83 -12.02 17.95 -8.83
N LEU A 84 -12.68 16.81 -9.05
CA LEU A 84 -14.12 16.76 -9.28
C LEU A 84 -14.92 16.72 -7.98
N CYS A 85 -14.44 15.98 -6.98
CA CYS A 85 -15.20 15.62 -5.79
C CYS A 85 -14.49 15.99 -4.47
N GLY A 86 -13.28 16.55 -4.54
CA GLY A 86 -12.45 16.86 -3.38
C GLY A 86 -11.45 15.76 -3.04
N TRP A 87 -10.28 16.18 -2.57
CA TRP A 87 -9.11 15.33 -2.35
C TRP A 87 -9.31 14.25 -1.28
N THR A 88 -10.00 14.57 -0.19
CA THR A 88 -10.30 13.61 0.88
C THR A 88 -11.23 12.49 0.38
N PHE A 89 -12.26 12.86 -0.40
CA PHE A 89 -13.14 11.87 -1.02
C PHE A 89 -12.38 10.99 -2.00
N ALA A 90 -11.54 11.58 -2.86
CA ALA A 90 -10.78 10.85 -3.86
C ALA A 90 -9.84 9.80 -3.25
N TRP A 91 -9.12 10.16 -2.18
CA TRP A 91 -8.29 9.21 -1.43
C TRP A 91 -9.11 8.04 -0.88
N ASN A 92 -10.21 8.35 -0.17
CA ASN A 92 -11.04 7.31 0.44
C ASN A 92 -11.69 6.42 -0.63
N ALA A 93 -12.13 7.00 -1.74
CA ALA A 93 -12.66 6.26 -2.89
C ALA A 93 -11.60 5.35 -3.52
N LEU A 94 -10.35 5.79 -3.64
CA LEU A 94 -9.25 4.96 -4.11
C LEU A 94 -9.04 3.75 -3.18
N VAL A 95 -8.96 3.97 -1.87
CA VAL A 95 -8.73 2.90 -0.87
C VAL A 95 -9.89 1.89 -0.86
N ILE A 96 -11.13 2.37 -0.86
CA ILE A 96 -12.32 1.50 -0.92
C ILE A 96 -12.40 0.76 -2.26
N GLY A 97 -12.09 1.46 -3.36
CA GLY A 97 -12.01 0.87 -4.70
C GLY A 97 -10.96 -0.23 -4.80
N ALA A 98 -9.81 -0.05 -4.14
CA ALA A 98 -8.75 -1.05 -4.06
C ALA A 98 -9.23 -2.35 -3.39
N ILE A 99 -9.93 -2.24 -2.25
CA ILE A 99 -10.52 -3.40 -1.55
C ILE A 99 -11.55 -4.10 -2.43
N ALA A 100 -12.41 -3.33 -3.10
CA ALA A 100 -13.40 -3.88 -4.03
C ALA A 100 -12.77 -4.58 -5.24
N LEU A 101 -11.68 -4.01 -5.76
CA LEU A 101 -10.91 -4.60 -6.86
C LEU A 101 -10.20 -5.89 -6.43
N ALA A 102 -9.60 -5.92 -5.23
CA ALA A 102 -9.02 -7.11 -4.64
C ALA A 102 -10.06 -8.23 -4.47
N PHE A 103 -11.26 -7.89 -3.97
CA PHE A 103 -12.38 -8.82 -3.87
C PHE A 103 -12.78 -9.36 -5.25
N ALA A 104 -12.99 -8.49 -6.23
CA ALA A 104 -13.42 -8.87 -7.57
C ALA A 104 -12.38 -9.77 -8.27
N GLY A 105 -11.09 -9.42 -8.15
CA GLY A 105 -9.99 -10.21 -8.69
C GLY A 105 -9.89 -11.59 -8.05
N GLY A 106 -9.91 -11.66 -6.72
CA GLY A 106 -9.91 -12.93 -5.98
C GLY A 106 -11.10 -13.82 -6.33
N ALA A 107 -12.30 -13.24 -6.39
CA ALA A 107 -13.52 -13.96 -6.77
C ALA A 107 -13.48 -14.47 -8.22
N ALA A 108 -12.98 -13.66 -9.16
CA ALA A 108 -12.84 -14.03 -10.56
C ALA A 108 -11.86 -15.20 -10.75
N LEU A 109 -10.70 -15.13 -10.09
CA LEU A 109 -9.68 -16.19 -10.15
C LEU A 109 -10.19 -17.48 -9.50
N ALA A 110 -10.81 -17.38 -8.32
CA ALA A 110 -11.44 -18.52 -7.65
C ALA A 110 -12.48 -19.20 -8.55
N ARG A 111 -13.36 -18.42 -9.21
CA ARG A 111 -14.36 -18.94 -10.15
C ARG A 111 -13.70 -19.66 -11.32
N ARG A 112 -12.67 -19.07 -11.93
CA ARG A 112 -11.93 -19.67 -13.06
C ARG A 112 -11.31 -21.02 -12.68
N LEU A 113 -10.89 -21.17 -11.43
CA LEU A 113 -10.26 -22.36 -10.88
C LEU A 113 -11.22 -23.30 -10.14
N GLN A 114 -12.53 -23.12 -10.35
CA GLN A 114 -13.62 -23.94 -9.78
C GLN A 114 -13.64 -23.94 -8.24
N GLY A 115 -13.16 -22.89 -7.59
CA GLY A 115 -13.31 -22.64 -6.16
C GLY A 115 -14.58 -21.85 -5.83
N ALA A 116 -14.82 -21.60 -4.54
CA ALA A 116 -15.89 -20.75 -4.04
C ALA A 116 -15.54 -19.26 -4.23
N PRO A 117 -16.22 -18.51 -5.13
CA PRO A 117 -15.84 -17.14 -5.46
C PRO A 117 -15.94 -16.17 -4.28
N LEU A 118 -16.95 -16.33 -3.42
CA LEU A 118 -17.15 -15.52 -2.22
C LEU A 118 -15.95 -15.59 -1.27
N VAL A 119 -15.44 -16.80 -1.05
CA VAL A 119 -14.30 -17.05 -0.15
C VAL A 119 -13.02 -16.51 -0.77
N GLY A 120 -12.77 -16.75 -2.06
CA GLY A 120 -11.61 -16.22 -2.75
C GLY A 120 -11.59 -14.68 -2.78
N GLY A 121 -12.74 -14.05 -2.98
CA GLY A 121 -12.88 -12.61 -2.90
C GLY A 121 -12.63 -12.08 -1.48
N ALA A 122 -13.25 -12.69 -0.47
CA ALA A 122 -13.10 -12.26 0.92
C ALA A 122 -11.64 -12.36 1.39
N VAL A 123 -11.00 -13.53 1.23
CA VAL A 123 -9.59 -13.74 1.61
C VAL A 123 -8.68 -12.71 0.94
N MET A 124 -8.94 -12.36 -0.32
CA MET A 124 -8.11 -11.43 -1.06
C MET A 124 -8.34 -9.97 -0.63
N ALA A 125 -9.59 -9.57 -0.40
CA ALA A 125 -9.95 -8.23 0.05
C ALA A 125 -9.51 -7.95 1.49
N THR A 126 -9.41 -8.99 2.31
CA THR A 126 -8.96 -8.91 3.70
C THR A 126 -7.54 -9.44 3.90
N ALA A 127 -6.75 -9.58 2.84
CA ALA A 127 -5.38 -10.09 2.96
C ALA A 127 -4.55 -9.16 3.86
N PRO A 128 -3.95 -9.65 4.97
CA PRO A 128 -3.28 -8.78 5.94
C PRO A 128 -2.19 -7.89 5.34
N ILE A 129 -1.34 -8.44 4.48
CA ILE A 129 -0.27 -7.70 3.80
C ILE A 129 -0.80 -6.52 2.97
N PHE A 130 -1.95 -6.72 2.32
CA PHE A 130 -2.61 -5.70 1.50
C PHE A 130 -3.27 -4.63 2.37
N LEU A 131 -4.00 -5.04 3.41
CA LEU A 131 -4.59 -4.12 4.38
C LEU A 131 -3.52 -3.32 5.12
N GLY A 132 -2.38 -3.92 5.46
CA GLY A 132 -1.22 -3.21 6.02
C GLY A 132 -0.68 -2.16 5.07
N SER A 133 -0.54 -2.50 3.78
CA SER A 133 -0.12 -1.53 2.76
C SER A 133 -1.10 -0.35 2.65
N LEU A 134 -2.41 -0.61 2.55
CA LEU A 134 -3.44 0.43 2.52
C LEU A 134 -3.44 1.28 3.79
N ALA A 135 -3.34 0.64 4.96
CA ALA A 135 -3.23 1.34 6.24
C ALA A 135 -1.97 2.20 6.33
N SER A 136 -0.90 1.82 5.65
CA SER A 136 0.32 2.64 5.56
C SER A 136 0.19 3.82 4.59
N GLY A 137 -0.93 3.94 3.87
CA GLY A 137 -1.12 4.93 2.82
C GLY A 137 -0.30 4.67 1.55
N LEU A 138 0.12 3.42 1.34
CA LEU A 138 0.87 3.02 0.15
C LEU A 138 -0.08 2.74 -1.01
N THR A 139 0.05 3.51 -2.08
CA THR A 139 -0.82 3.39 -3.27
C THR A 139 -0.33 2.37 -4.29
N GLU A 140 0.92 1.92 -4.19
CA GLU A 140 1.49 1.00 -5.17
C GLU A 140 0.81 -0.36 -5.19
N ASP A 141 0.29 -0.78 -4.03
CA ASP A 141 -0.38 -2.07 -3.84
C ASP A 141 -1.91 -1.93 -3.95
N ALA A 142 -2.45 -0.71 -4.13
CA ALA A 142 -3.89 -0.45 -4.24
C ALA A 142 -4.53 -1.20 -5.43
N ALA A 143 -3.73 -1.52 -6.45
CA ALA A 143 -4.17 -2.27 -7.62
C ALA A 143 -3.92 -3.78 -7.51
N LEU A 144 -3.65 -4.33 -6.31
CA LEU A 144 -3.35 -5.76 -6.11
C LEU A 144 -4.37 -6.67 -6.79
N GLY A 145 -5.66 -6.31 -6.78
CA GLY A 145 -6.73 -7.07 -7.43
C GLY A 145 -6.57 -7.25 -8.95
N LEU A 146 -5.78 -6.42 -9.64
CA LEU A 146 -5.45 -6.61 -11.05
C LEU A 146 -4.64 -7.89 -11.28
N VAL A 147 -3.80 -8.32 -10.34
CA VAL A 147 -2.99 -9.54 -10.46
C VAL A 147 -3.85 -10.80 -10.56
N PRO A 148 -4.75 -11.13 -9.59
CA PRO A 148 -5.62 -12.28 -9.71
C PRO A 148 -6.65 -12.12 -10.84
N LEU A 149 -7.11 -10.89 -11.13
CA LEU A 149 -8.03 -10.66 -12.25
C LEU A 149 -7.36 -10.96 -13.60
N SER A 150 -6.13 -10.49 -13.81
CA SER A 150 -5.31 -10.82 -14.98
C SER A 150 -5.14 -12.34 -15.10
N ALA A 151 -4.72 -13.02 -14.02
CA ALA A 151 -4.58 -14.47 -14.00
C ALA A 151 -5.88 -15.20 -14.38
N ALA A 152 -7.03 -14.71 -13.92
CA ALA A 152 -8.34 -15.28 -14.24
C ALA A 152 -8.68 -15.18 -15.74
N PHE A 153 -8.24 -14.11 -16.40
CA PHE A 153 -8.41 -13.90 -17.84
C PHE A 153 -7.37 -14.65 -18.67
N LEU A 154 -6.11 -14.70 -18.25
CA LEU A 154 -5.04 -15.47 -18.92
C LEU A 154 -5.38 -16.97 -19.00
N LEU A 155 -5.96 -17.52 -17.93
CA LEU A 155 -6.48 -18.88 -17.88
C LEU A 155 -7.77 -19.11 -18.70
N GLY A 156 -8.28 -18.07 -19.37
CA GLY A 156 -9.45 -18.14 -20.24
C GLY A 156 -9.13 -18.69 -21.63
N PRO A 157 -10.02 -19.49 -22.25
CA PRO A 157 -9.71 -20.26 -23.46
C PRO A 157 -9.68 -19.46 -24.77
N SER A 158 -10.05 -18.18 -24.74
CA SER A 158 -10.20 -17.32 -25.93
C SER A 158 -9.05 -16.32 -26.08
N LEU A 159 -8.79 -15.88 -27.31
CA LEU A 159 -7.82 -14.83 -27.60
C LEU A 159 -8.21 -13.49 -26.94
N GLY A 160 -9.51 -13.16 -26.92
CA GLY A 160 -9.99 -11.96 -26.22
C GLY A 160 -9.73 -11.98 -24.72
N ALA A 161 -9.87 -13.15 -24.07
CA ALA A 161 -9.50 -13.30 -22.66
C ALA A 161 -7.99 -13.16 -22.46
N ALA A 162 -7.17 -13.72 -23.37
CA ALA A 162 -5.71 -13.57 -23.32
C ALA A 162 -5.27 -12.10 -23.48
N ALA A 163 -5.85 -11.36 -24.45
CA ALA A 163 -5.59 -9.94 -24.66
C ALA A 163 -5.98 -9.10 -23.43
N LEU A 164 -7.17 -9.35 -22.86
CA LEU A 164 -7.60 -8.64 -21.65
C LEU A 164 -6.74 -9.00 -20.43
N GLY A 165 -6.34 -10.27 -20.28
CA GLY A 165 -5.42 -10.71 -19.23
C GLY A 165 -4.05 -10.03 -19.36
N GLY A 166 -3.52 -9.96 -20.58
CA GLY A 166 -2.30 -9.20 -20.90
C GLY A 166 -2.44 -7.71 -20.64
N ALA A 167 -3.58 -7.11 -20.97
CA ALA A 167 -3.84 -5.70 -20.73
C ALA A 167 -3.84 -5.36 -19.23
N LEU A 168 -4.58 -6.14 -18.44
CA LEU A 168 -4.62 -6.00 -16.98
C LEU A 168 -3.23 -6.23 -16.35
N LEU A 169 -2.46 -7.18 -16.87
CA LEU A 169 -1.08 -7.40 -16.45
C LEU A 169 -0.20 -6.17 -16.76
N GLY A 170 -0.28 -5.62 -17.97
CA GLY A 170 0.48 -4.42 -18.34
C GLY A 170 0.15 -3.21 -17.46
N LEU A 171 -1.12 -3.04 -17.06
CA LEU A 171 -1.55 -1.97 -16.16
C LEU A 171 -0.91 -2.05 -14.76
N THR A 172 -0.52 -3.24 -14.29
CA THR A 172 0.17 -3.37 -12.99
C THR A 172 1.51 -2.64 -12.96
N ALA A 173 2.18 -2.48 -14.11
CA ALA A 173 3.42 -1.70 -14.24
C ALA A 173 3.22 -0.19 -13.95
N TRP A 174 2.00 0.31 -14.13
CA TRP A 174 1.63 1.69 -13.80
C TRP A 174 1.15 1.86 -12.36
N CYS A 175 1.04 0.77 -11.60
CA CYS A 175 0.59 0.81 -10.21
C CYS A 175 1.77 0.69 -9.26
N GLY A 176 2.62 -0.33 -9.44
CA GLY A 176 3.76 -0.55 -8.56
C GLY A 176 4.72 -1.58 -9.13
N LEU A 177 6.02 -1.37 -8.91
CA LEU A 177 7.06 -2.28 -9.42
C LEU A 177 6.87 -3.71 -8.89
N TYR A 178 6.57 -3.86 -7.60
CA TYR A 178 6.34 -5.17 -6.98
C TYR A 178 5.11 -5.88 -7.57
N LEU A 179 3.99 -5.17 -7.75
CA LEU A 179 2.79 -5.75 -8.38
C LEU A 179 3.08 -6.23 -9.80
N ALA A 180 3.79 -5.43 -10.60
CA ALA A 180 4.16 -5.78 -11.97
C ALA A 180 5.03 -7.05 -12.01
N TRP A 181 6.01 -7.10 -11.11
CA TRP A 181 6.91 -8.23 -11.03
C TRP A 181 6.22 -9.51 -10.55
N PHE A 182 5.42 -9.44 -9.49
CA PHE A 182 4.64 -10.59 -9.00
C PHE A 182 3.60 -11.06 -10.01
N GLY A 183 2.93 -10.13 -10.70
CA GLY A 183 2.03 -10.44 -11.81
C GLY A 183 2.74 -11.16 -12.95
N ALA A 184 3.93 -10.69 -13.35
CA ALA A 184 4.72 -11.31 -14.41
C ALA A 184 5.20 -12.72 -14.01
N LEU A 185 5.72 -12.90 -12.79
CA LEU A 185 6.13 -14.21 -12.27
C LEU A 185 4.95 -15.20 -12.26
N LEU A 186 3.78 -14.75 -11.80
CA LEU A 186 2.58 -15.57 -11.82
C LEU A 186 2.15 -15.91 -13.25
N ALA A 187 2.16 -14.95 -14.17
CA ALA A 187 1.82 -15.18 -15.57
C ALA A 187 2.77 -16.18 -16.25
N VAL A 188 4.08 -16.09 -16.00
CA VAL A 188 5.09 -17.06 -16.48
C VAL A 188 4.80 -18.45 -15.92
N PHE A 189 4.57 -18.57 -14.61
CA PHE A 189 4.21 -19.85 -14.00
C PHE A 189 2.97 -20.47 -14.65
N LEU A 190 1.89 -19.69 -14.79
CA LEU A 190 0.66 -20.16 -15.42
C LEU A 190 0.87 -20.55 -16.89
N GLY A 191 1.61 -19.75 -17.66
CA GLY A 191 1.92 -19.99 -19.06
C GLY A 191 2.74 -21.24 -19.28
N LEU A 192 3.82 -21.44 -18.51
CA LEU A 192 4.63 -22.66 -18.58
C LEU A 192 3.79 -23.90 -18.27
N THR A 193 2.95 -23.85 -17.24
CA THR A 193 2.10 -25.00 -16.91
C THR A 193 1.07 -25.32 -17.99
N GLU A 194 0.49 -24.31 -18.66
CA GLU A 194 -0.45 -24.52 -19.76
C GLU A 194 0.27 -25.03 -21.01
N LEU A 195 1.42 -24.47 -21.36
CA LEU A 195 2.23 -24.91 -22.50
C LEU A 195 2.69 -26.36 -22.34
N LEU A 196 3.15 -26.75 -21.14
CA LEU A 196 3.53 -28.14 -20.85
C LEU A 196 2.34 -29.11 -20.98
N ALA A 197 1.14 -28.71 -20.54
CA ALA A 197 -0.06 -29.51 -20.71
C ALA A 197 -0.47 -29.60 -22.19
N ALA A 198 -0.42 -28.48 -22.92
CA ALA A 198 -0.77 -28.39 -24.34
C ALA A 198 0.18 -29.17 -25.24
N ALA A 199 1.48 -29.22 -24.91
CA ALA A 199 2.48 -30.03 -25.60
C ALA A 199 2.16 -31.53 -25.53
N ARG A 200 1.59 -32.00 -24.41
CA ARG A 200 1.16 -33.41 -24.25
C ARG A 200 -0.17 -33.72 -24.94
N GLY A 201 -1.01 -32.70 -25.13
CA GLY A 201 -2.38 -32.84 -25.65
C GLY A 201 -2.60 -32.34 -27.08
N GLY A 202 -1.55 -32.03 -27.85
CA GLY A 202 -1.65 -31.56 -29.24
C GLY A 202 -2.18 -30.12 -29.41
N GLY A 203 -2.32 -29.36 -28.32
CA GLY A 203 -2.86 -27.99 -28.32
C GLY A 203 -1.82 -26.87 -28.37
N LEU A 204 -0.54 -27.21 -28.57
CA LEU A 204 0.58 -26.28 -28.40
C LEU A 204 0.50 -25.00 -29.26
N PRO A 205 0.17 -25.05 -30.57
CA PRO A 205 0.09 -23.83 -31.38
C PRO A 205 -0.96 -22.82 -30.86
N ARG A 206 -2.11 -23.33 -30.39
CA ARG A 206 -3.17 -22.49 -29.83
C ARG A 206 -2.77 -21.86 -28.50
N ALA A 207 -2.08 -22.62 -27.65
CA ALA A 207 -1.55 -22.11 -26.39
C ALA A 207 -0.47 -21.04 -26.63
N LEU A 208 0.48 -21.30 -27.54
CA LEU A 208 1.51 -20.33 -27.93
C LEU A 208 0.91 -19.04 -28.49
N GLY A 209 -0.08 -19.13 -29.39
CA GLY A 209 -0.74 -17.93 -29.94
C GLY A 209 -1.44 -17.08 -28.87
N ARG A 210 -2.13 -17.72 -27.91
CA ARG A 210 -2.78 -17.03 -26.79
C ARG A 210 -1.76 -16.35 -25.86
N TRP A 211 -0.76 -17.08 -25.42
CA TRP A 211 0.26 -16.54 -24.50
C TRP A 211 1.16 -15.50 -25.17
N GLY A 212 1.46 -15.68 -26.46
CA GLY A 212 2.16 -14.68 -27.28
C GLY A 212 1.38 -13.38 -27.39
N LEU A 213 0.06 -13.45 -27.65
CA LEU A 213 -0.80 -12.26 -27.68
C LEU A 213 -0.87 -11.57 -26.30
N ALA A 214 -1.06 -12.35 -25.22
CA ALA A 214 -1.08 -11.80 -23.87
C ALA A 214 0.23 -11.08 -23.52
N ALA A 215 1.37 -11.69 -23.84
CA ALA A 215 2.69 -11.09 -23.63
C ALA A 215 2.89 -9.82 -24.46
N ALA A 216 2.52 -9.84 -25.74
CA ALA A 216 2.62 -8.67 -26.62
C ALA A 216 1.80 -7.48 -26.09
N VAL A 217 0.55 -7.73 -25.66
CA VAL A 217 -0.31 -6.69 -25.08
C VAL A 217 0.24 -6.18 -23.75
N ALA A 218 0.71 -7.08 -22.87
CA ALA A 218 1.30 -6.69 -21.59
C ALA A 218 2.55 -5.83 -21.78
N ILE A 219 3.45 -6.22 -22.69
CA ILE A 219 4.68 -5.47 -23.01
C ILE A 219 4.31 -4.11 -23.61
N LEU A 220 3.37 -4.05 -24.55
CA LEU A 220 2.94 -2.79 -25.17
C LEU A 220 2.43 -1.79 -24.13
N LEU A 221 1.63 -2.25 -23.16
CA LEU A 221 1.12 -1.38 -22.10
C LEU A 221 2.15 -1.09 -21.00
N ALA A 222 3.07 -2.00 -20.70
CA ALA A 222 4.09 -1.81 -19.68
C ALA A 222 5.28 -0.95 -20.15
N ALA A 223 5.59 -0.96 -21.45
CA ALA A 223 6.77 -0.29 -22.01
C ALA A 223 6.86 1.20 -21.66
N PRO A 224 5.79 2.01 -21.71
CA PRO A 224 5.90 3.42 -21.35
C PRO A 224 6.11 3.64 -19.84
N ALA A 225 5.70 2.69 -18.99
CA ALA A 225 5.96 2.74 -17.55
C ALA A 225 7.44 2.49 -17.20
N LEU A 226 8.25 1.95 -18.13
CA LEU A 226 9.67 1.67 -17.90
C LEU A 226 10.46 2.95 -17.57
N ARG A 227 10.18 4.05 -18.25
CA ARG A 227 10.91 5.31 -18.05
C ARG A 227 10.77 5.84 -16.61
N PRO A 228 9.55 6.03 -16.05
CA PRO A 228 9.38 6.39 -14.63
C PRO A 228 10.10 5.46 -13.66
N HIS A 229 10.14 4.14 -13.93
CA HIS A 229 10.84 3.19 -13.07
C HIS A 229 12.37 3.30 -13.18
N LEU A 230 12.91 3.52 -14.38
CA LEU A 230 14.35 3.75 -14.57
C LEU A 230 14.82 5.04 -13.90
N ASP A 231 14.05 6.12 -14.01
CA ASP A 231 14.32 7.39 -13.33
C ASP A 231 14.33 7.19 -11.80
N ARG A 232 13.40 6.37 -11.26
CA ARG A 232 13.33 6.03 -9.83
C ARG A 232 14.53 5.20 -9.36
N VAL A 233 15.03 4.29 -10.18
CA VAL A 233 16.16 3.39 -9.82
C VAL A 233 17.49 4.14 -9.87
N SER A 234 17.69 5.03 -10.86
CA SER A 234 18.90 5.83 -11.03
C SER A 234 19.05 6.99 -10.02
N GLY A 235 17.94 7.49 -9.46
CA GLY A 235 17.90 8.62 -8.53
C GLY A 235 18.23 8.31 -7.06
N GLY A 236 18.65 7.09 -6.72
CA GLY A 236 19.28 6.72 -5.44
C GLY A 236 18.51 7.10 -4.16
N HIS A 237 17.65 6.20 -3.65
CA HIS A 237 16.96 6.38 -2.36
C HIS A 237 17.23 5.29 -1.33
N ARG A 238 18.33 4.54 -1.46
CA ARG A 238 18.50 3.30 -0.69
C ARG A 238 19.93 3.08 -0.22
N ALA A 239 20.32 3.89 0.76
CA ALA A 239 21.42 3.58 1.65
C ALA A 239 20.99 3.99 3.06
N GLY A 240 20.62 3.00 3.86
CA GLY A 240 20.45 3.12 5.30
C GLY A 240 21.18 1.95 5.93
N ALA A 241 22.09 2.24 6.87
CA ALA A 241 22.79 1.19 7.61
C ALA A 241 21.79 0.42 8.50
N VAL A 242 21.91 -0.90 8.50
CA VAL A 242 21.08 -1.79 9.32
C VAL A 242 21.70 -1.90 10.70
N THR A 243 20.91 -1.63 11.75
CA THR A 243 21.28 -1.92 13.14
C THR A 243 20.71 -3.27 13.58
N GLU A 244 21.51 -4.08 14.29
CA GLU A 244 21.24 -5.49 14.68
C GLU A 244 20.29 -5.68 15.87
N GLN A 245 19.51 -4.67 16.27
CA GLN A 245 18.69 -4.75 17.49
C GLN A 245 17.36 -5.53 17.29
N VAL A 246 16.83 -6.06 18.41
CA VAL A 246 15.49 -6.69 18.54
C VAL A 246 14.42 -5.79 17.93
N GLU A 247 13.48 -6.37 17.20
CA GLU A 247 12.46 -5.61 16.48
C GLU A 247 11.08 -5.69 17.15
N PRO A 248 10.63 -4.64 17.85
CA PRO A 248 9.37 -4.67 18.61
C PRO A 248 8.13 -4.79 17.72
N ALA A 249 8.24 -4.41 16.43
CA ALA A 249 7.18 -4.46 15.44
C ALA A 249 7.25 -5.69 14.51
N TRP A 250 7.88 -6.79 14.94
CA TRP A 250 8.14 -7.98 14.13
C TRP A 250 6.91 -8.56 13.39
N LYS A 251 5.70 -8.38 13.95
CA LYS A 251 4.43 -8.80 13.33
C LYS A 251 4.06 -8.03 12.06
N VAL A 252 4.62 -6.84 11.87
CA VAL A 252 4.31 -5.91 10.77
C VAL A 252 5.57 -5.46 10.01
N ASN A 253 6.72 -6.11 10.26
CA ASN A 253 8.06 -5.69 9.83
C ASN A 253 8.15 -5.33 8.33
N PRO A 254 8.45 -4.06 8.02
CA PRO A 254 8.47 -3.61 6.64
C PRO A 254 9.75 -3.83 5.82
N TRP A 255 10.93 -3.96 6.43
CA TRP A 255 12.20 -3.91 5.68
C TRP A 255 13.13 -5.11 5.91
N ARG A 256 13.13 -5.73 7.10
CA ARG A 256 14.06 -6.86 7.37
C ARG A 256 13.56 -8.18 6.80
N GLY A 257 12.31 -8.19 6.32
CA GLY A 257 11.60 -9.38 5.87
C GLY A 257 10.58 -9.86 6.91
N ALA A 258 9.76 -10.81 6.48
CA ALA A 258 8.76 -11.42 7.32
C ALA A 258 9.39 -12.22 8.47
N ASP A 259 9.01 -11.92 9.70
CA ASP A 259 9.32 -12.81 10.82
C ASP A 259 8.60 -14.16 10.63
N LEU A 260 9.27 -15.26 10.96
CA LEU A 260 8.70 -16.60 10.81
C LEU A 260 7.45 -16.80 11.67
N ALA A 261 7.40 -16.20 12.87
CA ALA A 261 6.22 -16.25 13.72
C ALA A 261 5.05 -15.45 13.14
N ALA A 262 5.32 -14.39 12.35
CA ALA A 262 4.28 -13.48 11.85
C ALA A 262 3.29 -14.15 10.88
N PHE A 263 3.66 -15.26 10.25
CA PHE A 263 2.75 -16.01 9.38
C PHE A 263 1.54 -16.59 10.12
N VAL A 264 1.67 -16.88 11.42
CA VAL A 264 0.66 -17.60 12.20
C VAL A 264 0.30 -16.94 13.53
N ALA A 265 1.09 -15.97 13.99
CA ALA A 265 0.87 -15.29 15.26
C ALA A 265 -0.20 -14.17 15.14
N PRO A 266 -1.37 -14.31 15.80
CA PRO A 266 -2.38 -13.28 15.81
C PRO A 266 -2.01 -12.14 16.77
N GLY A 267 -2.84 -11.09 16.75
CA GLY A 267 -2.83 -9.97 17.67
C GLY A 267 -2.08 -8.77 17.13
N GLN A 268 -2.58 -7.58 17.46
CA GLN A 268 -2.03 -6.31 17.00
C GLN A 268 -0.56 -6.14 17.38
N ALA A 269 0.18 -5.46 16.51
CA ALA A 269 1.52 -5.00 16.82
C ALA A 269 1.42 -3.70 17.64
N PRO A 270 2.22 -3.53 18.71
CA PRO A 270 2.32 -2.23 19.37
C PRO A 270 3.00 -1.26 18.41
N LEU A 271 2.20 -0.42 17.74
CA LEU A 271 2.71 0.62 16.85
C LEU A 271 3.00 1.85 17.71
N GLN A 272 4.28 2.18 17.91
CA GLN A 272 4.68 3.41 18.60
C GLN A 272 4.64 4.60 17.63
N GLY A 273 4.22 5.76 18.14
CA GLY A 273 3.61 6.85 17.36
C GLY A 273 4.55 7.84 16.67
N ASP A 274 5.87 7.63 16.69
CA ASP A 274 6.83 8.66 16.30
C ASP A 274 7.65 8.35 15.03
N GLU A 275 7.57 7.14 14.49
CA GLU A 275 8.29 6.74 13.26
C GLU A 275 7.33 6.52 12.10
N LEU A 276 7.74 6.96 10.89
CA LEU A 276 7.03 6.66 9.65
C LEU A 276 7.02 5.14 9.44
N LEU A 277 5.85 4.53 9.65
CA LEU A 277 5.75 3.09 9.68
C LEU A 277 5.06 2.57 8.41
N ARG A 278 5.81 1.77 7.65
CA ARG A 278 5.24 0.88 6.64
C ARG A 278 4.79 -0.40 7.34
N LEU A 279 3.59 -0.89 7.07
CA LEU A 279 3.06 -2.11 7.65
C LEU A 279 3.03 -3.20 6.59
N HIS A 280 3.76 -4.28 6.80
CA HIS A 280 3.74 -5.45 5.93
C HIS A 280 3.43 -6.76 6.71
N PRO A 281 2.29 -6.86 7.39
CA PRO A 281 1.94 -8.06 8.16
C PRO A 281 1.74 -9.26 7.25
N THR A 282 2.41 -10.37 7.56
CA THR A 282 2.41 -11.60 6.76
C THR A 282 1.48 -12.70 7.27
N TYR A 283 0.65 -12.37 8.27
CA TYR A 283 -0.35 -13.29 8.83
C TYR A 283 -1.21 -13.92 7.74
N LEU A 284 -1.35 -15.25 7.78
CA LEU A 284 -2.06 -16.01 6.74
C LEU A 284 -3.57 -16.11 7.01
N GLY A 285 -4.01 -16.00 8.27
CA GLY A 285 -5.37 -16.33 8.67
C GLY A 285 -5.57 -17.84 8.82
N TRP A 286 -6.02 -18.28 9.99
CA TRP A 286 -6.26 -19.67 10.32
C TRP A 286 -7.44 -20.26 9.55
N ILE A 287 -8.54 -19.51 9.33
CA ILE A 287 -9.67 -20.01 8.54
C ILE A 287 -9.22 -20.23 7.09
N ALA A 288 -8.52 -19.26 6.49
CA ALA A 288 -8.02 -19.39 5.13
C ALA A 288 -7.05 -20.56 4.98
N LEU A 289 -6.13 -20.74 5.94
CA LEU A 289 -5.18 -21.84 5.97
C LEU A 289 -5.87 -23.21 6.16
N ALA A 290 -6.83 -23.31 7.08
CA ALA A 290 -7.58 -24.55 7.31
C ALA A 290 -8.38 -24.96 6.06
N LEU A 291 -9.01 -24.01 5.39
CA LEU A 291 -9.69 -24.24 4.12
C LEU A 291 -8.68 -24.69 3.04
N ALA A 292 -7.55 -23.99 2.90
CA ALA A 292 -6.51 -24.36 1.95
C ALA A 292 -6.07 -25.82 2.12
N LEU A 293 -5.85 -26.26 3.38
CA LEU A 293 -5.53 -27.65 3.71
C LEU A 293 -6.66 -28.62 3.36
N ALA A 294 -7.91 -28.27 3.64
CA ALA A 294 -9.08 -29.07 3.26
C ALA A 294 -9.23 -29.23 1.73
N GLY A 295 -8.71 -28.28 0.95
CA GLY A 295 -8.65 -28.34 -0.51
C GLY A 295 -7.63 -29.34 -1.07
N GLY A 296 -6.70 -29.80 -0.23
CA GLY A 296 -5.73 -30.86 -0.57
C GLY A 296 -4.69 -30.44 -1.60
N ARG A 297 -4.35 -31.37 -2.50
CA ARG A 297 -3.26 -31.22 -3.48
C ARG A 297 -3.62 -30.16 -4.53
N SER A 298 -2.71 -29.21 -4.71
CA SER A 298 -2.83 -28.13 -5.70
C SER A 298 -1.45 -27.57 -6.03
N ARG A 299 -1.20 -27.25 -7.29
CA ARG A 299 0.04 -26.56 -7.73
C ARG A 299 0.22 -25.17 -7.10
N TRP A 300 -0.87 -24.56 -6.62
CA TRP A 300 -0.83 -23.25 -5.97
C TRP A 300 -0.11 -23.27 -4.61
N TRP A 301 0.07 -24.45 -4.00
CA TRP A 301 0.97 -24.60 -2.85
C TRP A 301 2.42 -24.22 -3.21
N LEU A 302 2.87 -24.47 -4.45
CA LEU A 302 4.22 -24.07 -4.87
C LEU A 302 4.37 -22.54 -4.89
N VAL A 303 3.34 -21.82 -5.32
CA VAL A 303 3.32 -20.35 -5.33
C VAL A 303 3.30 -19.80 -3.90
N LEU A 304 2.44 -20.35 -3.04
CA LEU A 304 2.36 -19.94 -1.63
C LEU A 304 3.67 -20.23 -0.87
N LEU A 305 4.21 -21.44 -0.99
CA LEU A 305 5.45 -21.83 -0.32
C LEU A 305 6.64 -21.05 -0.86
N GLY A 306 6.73 -20.83 -2.18
CA GLY A 306 7.77 -19.99 -2.77
C GLY A 306 7.73 -18.56 -2.22
N ALA A 307 6.55 -17.95 -2.17
CA ALA A 307 6.36 -16.62 -1.59
C ALA A 307 6.72 -16.60 -0.09
N ALA A 308 6.26 -17.57 0.69
CA ALA A 308 6.52 -17.66 2.13
C ALA A 308 8.00 -17.92 2.45
N LEU A 309 8.73 -18.65 1.59
CA LEU A 309 10.17 -18.85 1.73
C LEU A 309 10.98 -17.61 1.34
N MET A 310 10.48 -16.79 0.42
CA MET A 310 11.14 -15.53 0.02
C MET A 310 10.85 -14.37 0.98
N ALA A 311 9.67 -14.34 1.58
CA ALA A 311 9.21 -13.23 2.39
C ALA A 311 10.09 -12.88 3.60
N PRO A 312 10.74 -13.84 4.30
CA PRO A 312 11.66 -13.55 5.40
C PRO A 312 12.93 -12.79 5.02
N GLY A 313 13.24 -12.64 3.73
CA GLY A 313 14.47 -11.97 3.31
C GLY A 313 15.71 -12.84 3.58
N GLN A 314 16.88 -12.22 3.61
CA GLN A 314 18.19 -12.91 3.70
C GLN A 314 18.47 -13.53 5.06
N HIS A 315 17.94 -12.96 6.15
CA HIS A 315 18.22 -13.39 7.51
C HIS A 315 16.94 -13.78 8.22
N LEU A 316 16.92 -14.97 8.81
CA LEU A 316 15.75 -15.49 9.50
C LEU A 316 15.61 -14.89 10.89
N ARG A 317 14.35 -14.60 11.25
CA ARG A 317 13.95 -14.03 12.54
C ARG A 317 12.76 -14.81 13.11
N LEU A 318 12.70 -14.90 14.43
CA LEU A 318 11.59 -15.50 15.15
C LEU A 318 11.16 -14.61 16.32
N ALA A 319 9.93 -14.13 16.26
CA ALA A 319 9.34 -13.24 17.26
C ALA A 319 10.20 -11.99 17.56
N GLY A 320 10.83 -11.42 16.53
CA GLY A 320 11.67 -10.21 16.61
C GLY A 320 13.15 -10.48 16.89
N GLU A 321 13.51 -11.72 17.24
CA GLU A 321 14.88 -12.14 17.53
C GLU A 321 15.57 -12.70 16.27
N PRO A 322 16.82 -12.28 15.97
CA PRO A 322 17.60 -12.88 14.90
C PRO A 322 18.01 -14.32 15.25
N LEU A 323 17.83 -15.25 14.29
CA LEU A 323 18.23 -16.64 14.49
C LEU A 323 19.71 -16.90 14.17
N GLY A 324 20.41 -15.93 13.59
CA GLY A 324 21.80 -16.10 13.11
C GLY A 324 21.92 -17.04 11.90
N VAL A 325 20.82 -17.38 11.24
CA VAL A 325 20.78 -18.29 10.08
C VAL A 325 20.34 -17.52 8.83
N GLU A 326 21.07 -17.71 7.74
CA GLU A 326 20.69 -17.20 6.42
C GLU A 326 19.52 -18.00 5.82
N ASN A 327 18.66 -17.33 5.07
CA ASN A 327 17.62 -17.96 4.29
C ASN A 327 18.19 -18.43 2.93
N PRO A 328 18.39 -19.74 2.71
CA PRO A 328 19.04 -20.22 1.50
C PRO A 328 18.24 -19.91 0.24
N VAL A 329 16.91 -19.87 0.34
CA VAL A 329 16.03 -19.60 -0.81
C VAL A 329 16.15 -18.14 -1.23
N ALA A 330 16.08 -17.22 -0.27
CA ALA A 330 16.25 -15.80 -0.55
C ALA A 330 17.66 -15.50 -1.07
N VAL A 331 18.71 -16.01 -0.41
CA VAL A 331 20.11 -15.81 -0.83
C VAL A 331 20.34 -16.34 -2.26
N TRP A 332 19.83 -17.53 -2.58
CA TRP A 332 19.92 -18.07 -3.93
C TRP A 332 19.18 -17.19 -4.94
N ALA A 333 17.94 -16.80 -4.63
CA ALA A 333 17.13 -15.96 -5.50
C ALA A 333 17.77 -14.59 -5.75
N TRP A 334 18.43 -13.99 -4.75
CA TRP A 334 19.16 -12.72 -4.93
C TRP A 334 20.34 -12.85 -5.89
N ARG A 335 20.94 -14.02 -6.02
CA ARG A 335 22.04 -14.27 -6.97
C ARG A 335 21.55 -14.51 -8.40
N VAL A 336 20.32 -15.01 -8.58
CA VAL A 336 19.83 -15.50 -9.87
C VAL A 336 18.80 -14.57 -10.51
N LEU A 337 17.99 -13.88 -9.70
CA LEU A 337 16.99 -12.97 -10.21
C LEU A 337 17.65 -11.65 -10.63
N PRO A 338 17.33 -11.10 -11.80
CA PRO A 338 17.79 -9.76 -12.18
C PRO A 338 17.11 -8.71 -11.31
N PHE A 339 17.81 -7.61 -11.01
CA PHE A 339 17.29 -6.47 -10.24
C PHE A 339 16.84 -6.82 -8.82
N SER A 340 17.37 -7.90 -8.29
CA SER A 340 16.99 -8.47 -7.00
C SER A 340 17.46 -7.57 -5.84
N ASP A 341 18.54 -6.82 -6.06
CA ASP A 341 19.04 -5.70 -5.27
C ASP A 341 18.04 -4.53 -5.14
N LEU A 342 17.09 -4.42 -6.08
CA LEU A 342 15.98 -3.45 -5.98
C LEU A 342 14.88 -3.91 -5.02
N ILE A 343 14.98 -5.10 -4.43
CA ILE A 343 13.97 -5.64 -3.51
C ILE A 343 14.41 -5.43 -2.08
N ASN A 344 13.93 -4.33 -1.50
CA ASN A 344 14.19 -3.91 -0.14
C ASN A 344 13.05 -4.20 0.85
N HIS A 345 11.92 -4.73 0.36
CA HIS A 345 10.74 -5.05 1.17
C HIS A 345 10.34 -6.52 0.99
N HIS A 346 11.13 -7.42 1.56
CA HIS A 346 10.96 -8.86 1.32
C HIS A 346 9.57 -9.37 1.74
N ALA A 347 8.97 -8.84 2.80
CA ALA A 347 7.62 -9.22 3.25
C ALA A 347 6.54 -9.07 2.15
N ARG A 348 6.73 -8.17 1.18
CA ARG A 348 5.81 -7.97 0.04
C ARG A 348 5.66 -9.19 -0.87
N TRP A 349 6.59 -10.16 -0.83
CA TRP A 349 6.38 -11.46 -1.49
C TRP A 349 5.06 -12.12 -1.09
N MET A 350 4.56 -11.83 0.11
CA MET A 350 3.27 -12.31 0.57
C MET A 350 2.07 -11.72 -0.18
N LEU A 351 2.21 -10.64 -0.97
CA LEU A 351 1.16 -10.23 -1.90
C LEU A 351 0.83 -11.35 -2.88
N LEU A 352 1.86 -12.00 -3.45
CA LEU A 352 1.71 -13.18 -4.32
C LEU A 352 1.26 -14.41 -3.52
N GLY A 353 1.81 -14.60 -2.32
CA GLY A 353 1.40 -15.68 -1.42
C GLY A 353 -0.11 -15.64 -1.08
N GLN A 354 -0.65 -14.45 -0.84
CA GLN A 354 -2.08 -14.25 -0.53
C GLN A 354 -2.98 -14.49 -1.74
N VAL A 355 -2.54 -14.17 -2.96
CA VAL A 355 -3.24 -14.58 -4.20
C VAL A 355 -3.35 -16.11 -4.26
N ALA A 356 -2.25 -16.83 -3.98
CA ALA A 356 -2.25 -18.28 -3.95
C ALA A 356 -3.12 -18.86 -2.81
N LEU A 357 -3.04 -18.26 -1.62
CA LEU A 357 -3.86 -18.67 -0.48
C LEU A 357 -5.35 -18.48 -0.75
N ALA A 358 -5.77 -17.36 -1.36
CA ALA A 358 -7.14 -17.11 -1.76
C ALA A 358 -7.67 -18.20 -2.71
N VAL A 359 -6.84 -18.65 -3.67
CA VAL A 359 -7.19 -19.77 -4.57
C VAL A 359 -7.34 -21.08 -3.80
N LEU A 360 -6.38 -21.41 -2.93
CA LEU A 360 -6.39 -22.65 -2.16
C LEU A 360 -7.59 -22.69 -1.21
N ALA A 361 -7.82 -21.62 -0.46
CA ALA A 361 -8.95 -21.48 0.45
C ALA A 361 -10.30 -21.57 -0.29
N ALA A 362 -10.43 -20.93 -1.45
CA ALA A 362 -11.64 -21.02 -2.27
C ALA A 362 -11.92 -22.45 -2.74
N ARG A 363 -10.91 -23.20 -3.17
CA ARG A 363 -11.05 -24.61 -3.55
C ARG A 363 -11.39 -25.49 -2.35
N GLY A 364 -10.75 -25.23 -1.22
CA GLY A 364 -11.06 -25.87 0.07
C GLY A 364 -12.50 -25.69 0.49
N ALA A 365 -12.97 -24.45 0.51
CA ALA A 365 -14.36 -24.12 0.81
C ALA A 365 -15.32 -24.85 -0.13
N ARG A 366 -15.04 -24.91 -1.44
CA ARG A 366 -15.86 -25.67 -2.38
C ARG A 366 -15.91 -27.16 -2.03
N SER A 367 -14.78 -27.76 -1.62
CA SER A 367 -14.74 -29.15 -1.18
C SER A 367 -15.56 -29.38 0.09
N VAL A 368 -15.43 -28.50 1.08
CA VAL A 368 -16.21 -28.55 2.32
C VAL A 368 -17.71 -28.45 2.04
N ILE A 369 -18.12 -27.46 1.24
CA ILE A 369 -19.52 -27.25 0.85
C ILE A 369 -20.08 -28.51 0.17
N HIS A 370 -19.34 -29.08 -0.79
CA HIS A 370 -19.76 -30.28 -1.50
C HIS A 370 -19.91 -31.48 -0.55
N ARG A 371 -18.96 -31.69 0.38
CA ARG A 371 -19.07 -32.77 1.38
C ARG A 371 -20.30 -32.58 2.26
N VAL A 372 -20.50 -31.40 2.84
CA VAL A 372 -21.63 -31.11 3.74
C VAL A 372 -22.99 -31.34 3.06
N ILE A 373 -23.11 -31.03 1.77
CA ILE A 373 -24.36 -31.23 1.02
C ILE A 373 -24.56 -32.71 0.68
N HIS A 374 -23.51 -33.44 0.30
CA HIS A 374 -23.63 -34.80 -0.25
C HIS A 374 -23.49 -35.92 0.79
N THR A 375 -23.04 -35.64 2.02
CA THR A 375 -22.98 -36.64 3.10
C THR A 375 -24.26 -36.73 3.93
N ARG A 376 -25.33 -35.98 3.61
CA ARG A 376 -26.59 -36.04 4.37
C ARG A 376 -27.47 -37.22 3.91
N PRO A 377 -28.03 -38.01 4.83
CA PRO A 377 -28.97 -39.08 4.49
C PRO A 377 -30.21 -38.51 3.77
N PRO A 378 -30.77 -39.22 2.76
CA PRO A 378 -31.94 -38.76 2.00
C PRO A 378 -33.15 -38.36 2.87
N ASP A 379 -33.32 -39.03 4.02
CA ASP A 379 -34.46 -38.82 4.92
C ASP A 379 -34.38 -37.54 5.77
N GLN A 380 -33.21 -36.89 5.87
CA GLN A 380 -33.04 -35.63 6.62
C GLN A 380 -33.22 -34.36 5.76
N ASN A 381 -33.60 -34.49 4.48
CA ASN A 381 -33.82 -33.36 3.57
C ASN A 381 -35.07 -32.49 3.88
N ARG A 382 -35.76 -32.71 5.02
CA ARG A 382 -36.93 -31.92 5.41
C ARG A 382 -36.61 -30.61 6.13
N ILE A 383 -35.40 -30.43 6.68
CA ILE A 383 -35.03 -29.22 7.44
C ILE A 383 -33.98 -28.44 6.66
N GLY A 384 -34.46 -27.56 5.77
CA GLY A 384 -33.66 -26.67 4.93
C GLY A 384 -33.49 -27.20 3.51
N THR A 385 -34.02 -26.48 2.52
CA THR A 385 -33.80 -26.77 1.11
C THR A 385 -32.29 -26.75 0.80
N PRO A 386 -31.73 -27.71 0.05
CA PRO A 386 -30.31 -27.74 -0.34
C PRO A 386 -29.78 -26.39 -0.86
N GLY A 387 -30.61 -25.64 -1.58
CA GLY A 387 -30.29 -24.30 -2.06
C GLY A 387 -30.02 -23.25 -0.97
N MET A 388 -30.60 -23.40 0.23
CA MET A 388 -30.32 -22.51 1.37
C MET A 388 -28.91 -22.75 1.91
N ILE A 389 -28.49 -24.01 2.03
CA ILE A 389 -27.14 -24.37 2.52
C ILE A 389 -26.07 -23.98 1.50
N GLU A 390 -26.34 -24.22 0.22
CA GLU A 390 -25.45 -23.81 -0.89
C GLU A 390 -25.18 -22.31 -0.90
N SER A 391 -26.16 -21.50 -0.50
CA SER A 391 -26.04 -20.04 -0.45
C SER A 391 -25.47 -19.54 0.88
N ALA A 392 -25.90 -20.12 2.01
CA ALA A 392 -25.56 -19.65 3.35
C ALA A 392 -24.14 -20.05 3.80
N LEU A 393 -23.68 -21.25 3.45
CA LEU A 393 -22.37 -21.75 3.91
C LEU A 393 -21.18 -20.96 3.34
N PRO A 394 -21.07 -20.69 2.02
CA PRO A 394 -19.99 -19.84 1.52
C PRO A 394 -20.06 -18.41 2.04
N LEU A 395 -21.27 -17.88 2.29
CA LEU A 395 -21.45 -16.58 2.95
C LEU A 395 -20.90 -16.60 4.38
N ALA A 396 -21.25 -17.62 5.18
CA ALA A 396 -20.78 -17.77 6.56
C ALA A 396 -19.25 -17.93 6.64
N ILE A 397 -18.65 -18.71 5.72
CA ILE A 397 -17.19 -18.86 5.64
C ILE A 397 -16.52 -17.53 5.29
N ALA A 398 -17.05 -16.81 4.29
CA ALA A 398 -16.51 -15.51 3.89
C ALA A 398 -16.59 -14.49 5.04
N LEU A 399 -17.74 -14.39 5.72
CA LEU A 399 -17.91 -13.53 6.89
C LEU A 399 -17.02 -13.94 8.05
N GLY A 400 -16.89 -15.24 8.34
CA GLY A 400 -16.00 -15.76 9.37
C GLY A 400 -14.54 -15.39 9.10
N THR A 401 -14.09 -15.51 7.86
CA THR A 401 -12.75 -15.06 7.43
C THR A 401 -12.58 -13.56 7.67
N THR A 402 -13.55 -12.73 7.27
CA THR A 402 -13.50 -11.28 7.50
C THR A 402 -13.44 -10.93 8.99
N VAL A 403 -14.24 -11.59 9.82
CA VAL A 403 -14.28 -11.37 11.27
C VAL A 403 -12.95 -11.78 11.92
N GLU A 404 -12.39 -12.92 11.52
CA GLU A 404 -11.08 -13.36 11.99
C GLU A 404 -10.02 -12.30 11.68
N ILE A 405 -9.94 -11.82 10.44
CA ILE A 405 -8.97 -10.78 10.09
C ILE A 405 -9.22 -9.50 10.88
N ALA A 406 -10.48 -9.05 11.00
CA ALA A 406 -10.82 -7.84 11.74
C ALA A 406 -10.41 -7.89 13.22
N THR A 407 -10.41 -9.08 13.82
CA THR A 407 -10.22 -9.26 15.27
C THR A 407 -8.82 -9.74 15.63
N LEU A 408 -8.23 -10.60 14.81
CA LEU A 408 -6.99 -11.31 15.12
C LEU A 408 -5.79 -10.86 14.26
N SER A 409 -6.02 -10.21 13.12
CA SER A 409 -4.92 -9.81 12.23
C SER A 409 -4.05 -8.72 12.88
N PRO A 410 -2.72 -8.77 12.68
CA PRO A 410 -1.85 -7.63 12.97
C PRO A 410 -2.13 -6.41 12.07
N ALA A 411 -2.76 -6.62 10.91
CA ALA A 411 -3.19 -5.53 10.03
C ALA A 411 -4.43 -4.84 10.61
N PRO A 412 -4.48 -3.50 10.68
CA PRO A 412 -5.63 -2.80 11.24
C PRO A 412 -6.83 -2.90 10.29
N PHE A 413 -7.94 -3.46 10.80
CA PHE A 413 -9.21 -3.56 10.08
C PHE A 413 -10.40 -3.51 11.07
N PRO A 414 -11.34 -2.52 11.02
CA PRO A 414 -11.46 -1.38 10.10
C PRO A 414 -10.17 -0.58 9.89
N LEU A 415 -10.03 0.02 8.72
CA LEU A 415 -8.84 0.83 8.44
C LEU A 415 -8.79 2.05 9.38
N PRO A 416 -7.58 2.44 9.81
CA PRO A 416 -7.40 3.61 10.66
C PRO A 416 -7.75 4.91 9.91
N LEU A 417 -7.84 6.01 10.68
CA LEU A 417 -8.08 7.34 10.14
C LEU A 417 -6.92 8.27 10.43
N THR A 418 -6.54 9.04 9.42
CA THR A 418 -5.59 10.14 9.52
C THR A 418 -6.34 11.46 9.35
N PRO A 419 -6.13 12.46 10.23
CA PRO A 419 -6.74 13.79 10.06
C PRO A 419 -6.39 14.41 8.70
N ALA A 420 -7.42 14.86 7.98
CA ALA A 420 -7.29 15.51 6.68
C ALA A 420 -7.56 17.02 6.75
N ALA A 421 -7.99 17.51 7.91
CA ALA A 421 -8.15 18.93 8.16
C ALA A 421 -6.79 19.64 8.04
N VAL A 422 -6.77 20.71 7.26
CA VAL A 422 -5.63 21.62 7.21
C VAL A 422 -5.73 22.52 8.44
N ASP A 423 -4.64 22.63 9.19
CA ASP A 423 -4.55 23.57 10.30
C ASP A 423 -4.83 25.01 9.80
N PRO A 424 -5.77 25.76 10.42
CA PRO A 424 -6.13 27.11 9.99
C PRO A 424 -4.93 28.05 9.84
N LEU A 425 -3.85 27.83 10.60
CA LEU A 425 -2.60 28.57 10.47
C LEU A 425 -2.08 28.62 9.02
N TRP A 426 -2.18 27.51 8.27
CA TRP A 426 -1.69 27.42 6.90
C TRP A 426 -2.48 28.27 5.91
N SER A 427 -3.77 28.50 6.18
CA SER A 427 -4.61 29.38 5.36
C SER A 427 -4.31 30.86 5.60
N LEU A 428 -3.52 31.19 6.63
CA LEU A 428 -3.11 32.56 6.95
C LEU A 428 -1.76 32.94 6.36
N VAL A 429 -1.06 31.98 5.75
CA VAL A 429 0.20 32.23 5.04
C VAL A 429 -0.08 33.18 3.89
N PRO A 430 0.57 34.36 3.82
CA PRO A 430 0.32 35.31 2.75
C PRO A 430 0.76 34.72 1.41
N PRO A 431 0.03 35.01 0.31
CA PRO A 431 0.52 34.70 -1.02
C PRO A 431 1.82 35.46 -1.28
N GLY A 432 2.75 34.87 -2.03
CA GLY A 432 4.03 35.51 -2.34
C GLY A 432 5.04 34.55 -2.94
N GLU A 433 6.15 35.12 -3.41
CA GLU A 433 7.29 34.38 -3.94
C GLU A 433 8.19 33.84 -2.81
N GLY A 434 9.01 32.84 -3.12
CA GLY A 434 9.91 32.22 -2.13
C GLY A 434 9.29 31.06 -1.33
N ALA A 435 10.18 30.32 -0.68
CA ALA A 435 9.88 29.08 0.00
C ALA A 435 9.38 29.28 1.44
N LEU A 436 8.57 28.34 1.90
CA LEU A 436 8.10 28.24 3.27
C LEU A 436 8.86 27.14 4.01
N LEU A 437 9.38 27.46 5.20
CA LEU A 437 10.00 26.51 6.12
C LEU A 437 9.02 26.11 7.24
N PRO A 438 8.48 24.87 7.24
CA PRO A 438 7.70 24.36 8.35
C PRO A 438 8.59 24.02 9.55
N VAL A 439 8.11 24.36 10.73
CA VAL A 439 8.79 24.14 12.00
C VAL A 439 7.83 23.48 13.02
N PRO A 440 8.25 22.40 13.69
CA PRO A 440 9.48 21.65 13.47
C PRO A 440 9.39 20.81 12.18
N ALA A 441 10.55 20.46 11.60
CA ALA A 441 10.63 19.58 10.43
C ALA A 441 10.81 18.09 10.82
N GLY A 442 10.99 17.80 12.12
CA GLY A 442 11.05 16.46 12.69
C GLY A 442 11.04 16.49 14.23
N GLY A 443 10.81 15.32 14.84
CA GLY A 443 10.74 15.15 16.29
C GLY A 443 9.59 14.24 16.73
N PRO A 444 9.55 13.83 18.00
CA PRO A 444 8.42 13.10 18.58
C PRO A 444 7.08 13.80 18.30
N GLY A 445 6.08 13.06 17.84
CA GLY A 445 4.78 13.59 17.45
C GLY A 445 4.74 14.44 16.18
N VAL A 446 5.85 14.61 15.45
CA VAL A 446 5.93 15.44 14.24
C VAL A 446 5.91 14.57 12.98
N HIS A 447 4.80 14.62 12.25
CA HIS A 447 4.71 13.97 10.95
C HIS A 447 5.34 14.83 9.84
N PHE A 448 6.58 14.53 9.44
CA PHE A 448 7.35 15.38 8.50
C PHE A 448 6.71 15.53 7.11
N GLN A 449 5.86 14.59 6.66
CA GLN A 449 5.13 14.73 5.39
C GLN A 449 3.82 15.52 5.50
N ARG A 450 3.32 15.82 6.71
CA ARG A 450 2.05 16.54 6.88
C ARG A 450 2.09 17.96 6.26
N PRO A 451 3.17 18.74 6.39
CA PRO A 451 3.30 20.02 5.69
C PRO A 451 3.13 19.91 4.18
N LEU A 452 3.61 18.83 3.54
CA LEU A 452 3.39 18.60 2.10
C LEU A 452 1.89 18.59 1.78
N TYR A 453 1.11 17.83 2.56
CA TYR A 453 -0.34 17.76 2.38
C TYR A 453 -1.06 19.09 2.67
N GLU A 454 -0.53 19.91 3.57
CA GLU A 454 -1.08 21.21 3.95
C GLU A 454 -0.71 22.33 2.98
N GLN A 455 0.28 22.09 2.11
CA GLN A 455 0.64 22.97 1.00
C GLN A 455 -0.57 23.37 0.14
N ARG A 456 -1.59 22.51 0.08
CA ARG A 456 -2.84 22.75 -0.62
C ARG A 456 -3.57 24.03 -0.18
N ALA A 457 -3.30 24.52 1.02
CA ALA A 457 -3.91 25.72 1.57
C ALA A 457 -3.25 27.02 1.11
N HIS A 458 -1.97 26.99 0.73
CA HIS A 458 -1.20 28.21 0.41
C HIS A 458 -0.44 28.16 -0.92
N GLY A 459 -0.22 26.97 -1.50
CA GLY A 459 0.41 26.77 -2.81
C GLY A 459 1.91 27.09 -2.91
N ARG A 460 2.49 27.77 -1.92
CA ARG A 460 3.92 28.15 -1.92
C ARG A 460 4.85 26.94 -1.86
N PRO A 461 6.04 26.99 -2.51
CA PRO A 461 7.04 25.93 -2.40
C PRO A 461 7.45 25.67 -0.95
N LEU A 462 7.59 24.40 -0.58
CA LEU A 462 8.08 24.02 0.75
C LEU A 462 9.57 23.71 0.71
N LEU A 463 10.27 24.13 1.76
CA LEU A 463 11.68 23.80 2.00
C LEU A 463 11.77 22.61 2.97
N VAL A 464 11.40 21.42 2.47
CA VAL A 464 11.41 20.16 3.22
C VAL A 464 11.95 19.03 2.37
N ASN A 465 12.49 17.99 3.03
CA ASN A 465 12.78 16.74 2.36
C ASN A 465 11.53 15.82 2.39
N PRO A 466 10.91 15.48 1.25
CA PRO A 466 9.70 14.65 1.24
C PRO A 466 9.94 13.18 1.64
N ASN A 467 11.20 12.72 1.65
CA ASN A 467 11.57 11.34 1.93
C ASN A 467 12.28 11.15 3.28
N ARG A 468 12.64 12.23 3.97
CA ARG A 468 13.40 12.18 5.23
C ARG A 468 12.90 13.24 6.20
N PRO A 469 12.79 12.93 7.50
CA PRO A 469 12.56 13.96 8.50
C PRO A 469 13.73 14.94 8.56
N GLY A 470 13.44 16.18 8.95
CA GLY A 470 14.44 17.24 9.13
C GLY A 470 14.53 18.22 7.95
N PRO A 471 15.35 19.27 8.11
CA PRO A 471 15.52 20.29 7.08
C PRO A 471 16.40 19.74 5.96
N PRO A 472 16.31 20.33 4.76
CA PRO A 472 17.32 20.11 3.74
C PRO A 472 18.73 20.54 4.20
N PRO A 473 19.80 19.97 3.61
CA PRO A 473 21.16 20.37 3.95
C PRO A 473 21.43 21.83 3.56
N GLY A 474 22.25 22.54 4.34
CA GLY A 474 22.71 23.89 3.99
C GLY A 474 21.98 25.05 4.68
N LEU A 475 20.99 24.79 5.55
CA LEU A 475 20.28 25.85 6.30
C LEU A 475 21.06 26.46 7.48
N GLY A 476 22.32 26.05 7.67
CA GLY A 476 23.16 26.49 8.78
C GLY A 476 22.66 26.03 10.16
N PRO A 477 23.32 26.48 11.24
CA PRO A 477 22.98 26.11 12.61
C PRO A 477 21.55 26.47 13.02
N LEU A 478 21.06 27.67 12.63
CA LEU A 478 19.72 28.12 12.94
C LEU A 478 18.64 27.26 12.28
N GLY A 479 18.78 26.93 10.99
CA GLY A 479 17.82 26.05 10.31
C GLY A 479 17.79 24.63 10.89
N ALA A 480 18.96 24.08 11.22
CA ALA A 480 19.06 22.79 11.91
C ALA A 480 18.39 22.83 13.30
N TRP A 481 18.58 23.93 14.04
CA TRP A 481 17.94 24.14 15.32
C TRP A 481 16.42 24.31 15.20
N LEU A 482 15.92 25.14 14.28
CA LEU A 482 14.47 25.30 14.04
C LEU A 482 13.81 23.97 13.69
N ALA A 483 14.42 23.21 12.79
CA ALA A 483 13.88 21.93 12.37
C ALA A 483 13.76 20.91 13.51
N GLY A 484 14.67 20.98 14.49
CA GLY A 484 14.70 20.08 15.62
C GLY A 484 13.85 20.51 16.82
N LEU A 485 13.09 21.62 16.75
CA LEU A 485 12.37 22.18 17.90
C LEU A 485 11.40 21.20 18.59
N GLY A 486 11.00 20.12 17.90
CA GLY A 486 10.20 19.04 18.46
C GLY A 486 10.99 18.03 19.31
N HIS A 487 12.33 18.03 19.30
CA HIS A 487 13.14 17.02 20.01
C HIS A 487 13.42 17.41 21.49
N PRO A 488 13.26 16.47 22.43
CA PRO A 488 13.71 16.64 23.80
C PRO A 488 15.24 16.72 23.86
N GLY A 489 15.79 17.66 24.64
CA GLY A 489 17.24 17.81 24.79
C GLY A 489 17.94 18.56 23.66
N GLN A 490 17.20 19.33 22.87
CA GLN A 490 17.79 20.19 21.86
C GLN A 490 18.89 21.12 22.42
N PRO A 491 19.92 21.43 21.60
CA PRO A 491 20.93 22.40 21.99
C PRO A 491 20.33 23.79 22.22
N PRO A 492 21.03 24.66 22.98
CA PRO A 492 20.63 26.05 23.13
C PRO A 492 20.49 26.74 21.77
N ALA A 493 19.63 27.76 21.73
CA ALA A 493 19.40 28.55 20.54
C ALA A 493 20.73 29.10 19.98
N PRO A 494 21.02 28.90 18.69
CA PRO A 494 22.13 29.58 18.04
C PRO A 494 21.81 31.08 17.88
N GLU A 495 22.84 31.87 17.53
CA GLU A 495 22.65 33.27 17.16
C GLU A 495 21.66 33.39 15.99
N ALA A 496 20.82 34.42 16.02
CA ALA A 496 19.76 34.67 15.05
C ALA A 496 20.30 35.19 13.70
N ASP A 497 21.19 34.43 13.06
CA ASP A 497 21.60 34.70 11.69
C ASP A 497 20.59 34.09 10.70
N LEU A 498 19.71 34.93 10.17
CA LEU A 498 18.72 34.56 9.16
C LEU A 498 19.31 34.48 7.73
N SER A 499 20.54 34.94 7.51
CA SER A 499 21.16 35.00 6.18
C SER A 499 21.21 33.65 5.47
N PRO A 500 21.54 32.51 6.14
CA PRO A 500 21.48 31.19 5.52
C PRO A 500 20.08 30.82 5.02
N LEU A 501 19.03 31.12 5.80
CA LEU A 501 17.65 30.84 5.43
C LEU A 501 17.22 31.68 4.22
N LYS A 502 17.54 32.98 4.23
CA LYS A 502 17.26 33.88 3.10
C LYS A 502 17.99 33.45 1.83
N ARG A 503 19.26 33.05 1.93
CA ARG A 503 20.03 32.50 0.79
C ARG A 503 19.44 31.20 0.24
N ALA A 504 18.81 30.39 1.09
CA ALA A 504 18.05 29.21 0.68
C ALA A 504 16.66 29.55 0.10
N GLY A 505 16.32 30.83 -0.03
CA GLY A 505 15.06 31.31 -0.58
C GLY A 505 13.88 31.24 0.39
N VAL A 506 14.13 31.05 1.69
CA VAL A 506 13.07 31.10 2.71
C VAL A 506 12.57 32.53 2.87
N SER A 507 11.26 32.71 2.69
CA SER A 507 10.57 33.98 2.89
C SER A 507 9.54 33.90 4.02
N VAL A 508 9.08 32.69 4.37
CA VAL A 508 8.12 32.46 5.47
C VAL A 508 8.56 31.29 6.33
N ILE A 509 8.44 31.47 7.64
CA ILE A 509 8.57 30.39 8.63
C ILE A 509 7.20 30.18 9.27
N VAL A 510 6.74 28.93 9.34
CA VAL A 510 5.51 28.56 10.04
C VAL A 510 5.87 27.59 11.17
N ALA A 511 5.74 28.03 12.42
CA ALA A 511 6.00 27.18 13.58
C ALA A 511 4.69 26.76 14.25
N ARG A 512 4.54 25.47 14.50
CA ARG A 512 3.35 24.90 15.16
C ARG A 512 3.44 25.01 16.67
N ALA A 513 2.29 25.08 17.34
CA ALA A 513 2.23 24.92 18.79
C ALA A 513 2.69 23.50 19.22
N PRO A 514 3.38 23.36 20.37
CA PRO A 514 3.84 24.43 21.26
C PRO A 514 5.21 25.02 20.86
N THR A 515 5.84 24.49 19.80
CA THR A 515 7.23 24.83 19.42
C THR A 515 7.43 26.29 19.00
N HIS A 516 6.36 27.00 18.64
CA HIS A 516 6.43 28.39 18.19
C HIS A 516 6.96 29.34 19.26
N THR A 517 6.67 29.09 20.54
CA THR A 517 7.17 29.89 21.67
C THR A 517 8.71 29.90 21.73
N ARG A 518 9.35 28.76 21.48
CA ARG A 518 10.81 28.67 21.41
C ARG A 518 11.36 29.36 20.18
N ALA A 519 10.66 29.28 19.05
CA ALA A 519 11.07 29.99 17.83
C ALA A 519 11.03 31.52 18.05
N GLU A 520 10.06 32.03 18.80
CA GLU A 520 9.91 33.45 19.15
C GLU A 520 11.11 34.00 19.93
N GLU A 521 11.73 33.21 20.81
CA GLU A 521 12.93 33.60 21.57
C GLU A 521 14.11 34.03 20.67
N VAL A 522 14.15 33.51 19.43
CA VAL A 522 15.24 33.73 18.47
C VAL A 522 14.81 34.60 17.30
N LEU A 523 13.60 34.39 16.79
CA LEU A 523 13.07 35.07 15.62
C LEU A 523 12.40 36.42 15.97
N GLY A 524 12.16 36.69 17.26
CA GLY A 524 11.36 37.82 17.71
C GLY A 524 9.86 37.58 17.53
N PRO A 525 9.02 38.60 17.76
CA PRO A 525 7.57 38.45 17.72
C PRO A 525 7.09 38.02 16.31
N PRO A 526 6.12 37.10 16.22
CA PRO A 526 5.59 36.67 14.93
C PRO A 526 4.78 37.77 14.23
N TRP A 527 4.74 37.71 12.89
CA TRP A 527 3.83 38.54 12.10
C TRP A 527 2.37 38.21 12.42
N ARG A 528 2.08 36.93 12.66
CA ARG A 528 0.75 36.47 13.04
C ARG A 528 0.83 35.25 13.96
N GLU A 529 0.02 35.27 15.00
CA GLU A 529 -0.13 34.16 15.95
C GLU A 529 -1.58 33.67 16.00
N THR A 530 -1.73 32.38 16.23
CA THR A 530 -3.01 31.70 16.48
C THR A 530 -2.82 30.66 17.59
N PRO A 531 -3.89 30.09 18.15
CA PRO A 531 -3.77 28.94 19.06
C PRO A 531 -3.02 27.73 18.47
N GLY A 532 -2.97 27.60 17.13
CA GLY A 532 -2.29 26.51 16.43
C GLY A 532 -0.79 26.73 16.21
N GLY A 533 -0.28 27.95 16.43
CA GLY A 533 1.12 28.32 16.19
C GLY A 533 1.26 29.73 15.60
N ALA A 534 2.40 30.01 14.97
CA ALA A 534 2.76 31.35 14.53
C ALA A 534 3.49 31.38 13.18
N ILE A 535 3.48 32.56 12.54
CA ILE A 535 4.04 32.85 11.22
C ILE A 535 5.03 34.00 11.33
N TRP A 536 6.23 33.83 10.77
CA TRP A 536 7.22 34.89 10.57
C TRP A 536 7.44 35.14 9.09
N LEU A 537 7.54 36.41 8.73
CA LEU A 537 7.94 36.86 7.39
C LEU A 537 9.41 37.28 7.45
N LEU A 538 10.25 36.71 6.59
CA LEU A 538 11.67 37.06 6.52
C LEU A 538 11.96 38.21 5.55
N GLU A 539 10.95 38.58 4.77
CA GLU A 539 10.91 39.70 3.83
C GLU A 539 9.62 40.47 4.10
N ASP A 540 9.64 41.79 3.91
CA ASP A 540 8.44 42.61 4.09
C ASP A 540 7.36 42.13 3.11
N PRO A 541 6.10 41.96 3.55
CA PRO A 541 5.01 41.62 2.65
C PRO A 541 4.85 42.73 1.60
N PRO A 542 4.58 42.37 0.33
CA PRO A 542 4.37 43.36 -0.73
C PRO A 542 3.18 44.29 -0.49
#